data_AF-A0A523MZF7-F1
#
_entry.id   AF-A0A523MZF7-F1
#
_cell.length_a   1.000
_cell.length_b   1.000
_cell.length_c   1.000
_cell.angle_alpha   90.00
_cell.angle_beta   90.00
_cell.angle_gamma   90.00
#
_symmetry.space_group_name_H-M   'P 1'
#
loop_
_entity.id
_entity.type
_entity.pdbx_description
1 polymer ?
#
loop_
_entity_poly.entity_id
_entity_poly.type
_entity_poly.pdbx_seq_one_letter_code
_entity_poly.pdbx_strand_id
1 'polypeptide(L)'
;MLLAPHLVFADACMNAARELRGSFEVTQGRGGIWGYMEKISSLRSDSMIGFQVDGKLSRIIVLFETQCAQTNKPSKTDFEKINAILGDARMIFNLRPGRNPVKEIKAKIFGLNASLDKLIKELEA
;
A
#
# COMPACT_ATOMS: atom_id res chain seq x y z
N MET A 1 -19.31 1.13 44.68
CA MET A 1 -19.44 1.10 43.21
C MET A 1 -18.02 1.02 42.63
N LEU A 2 -17.67 -0.11 42.02
CA LEU A 2 -16.38 -0.30 41.35
C LEU A 2 -16.39 0.47 40.03
N LEU A 3 -15.52 1.47 39.91
CA LEU A 3 -15.08 2.02 38.63
C LEU A 3 -14.26 0.94 37.94
N ALA A 4 -14.86 0.23 36.98
CA ALA A 4 -14.09 -0.54 36.03
C ALA A 4 -13.42 0.45 35.07
N PRO A 5 -12.08 0.57 35.03
CA PRO A 5 -11.46 1.28 33.94
C PRO A 5 -11.75 0.46 32.69
N HIS A 6 -12.53 1.02 31.77
CA HIS A 6 -12.54 0.55 30.40
C HIS A 6 -11.11 0.76 29.85
N LEU A 7 -10.26 -0.22 30.11
CA LEU A 7 -9.02 -0.42 29.39
C LEU A 7 -9.42 -0.69 27.94
N VAL A 8 -9.59 0.38 27.18
CA VAL A 8 -9.49 0.32 25.73
C VAL A 8 -8.01 0.05 25.45
N PHE A 9 -7.59 -1.20 25.62
CA PHE A 9 -6.42 -1.68 24.90
C PHE A 9 -6.81 -1.55 23.44
N ALA A 10 -6.31 -0.50 22.78
CA ALA A 10 -6.38 -0.43 21.33
C ALA A 10 -5.84 -1.76 20.81
N ASP A 11 -6.71 -2.53 20.15
CA ASP A 11 -6.38 -3.85 19.63
C ASP A 11 -5.07 -3.74 18.84
N ALA A 12 -4.07 -4.55 19.18
CA ALA A 12 -2.76 -4.50 18.52
C ALA A 12 -2.89 -4.57 16.99
N CYS A 13 -3.91 -5.29 16.50
CA CYS A 13 -4.26 -5.34 15.08
C CYS A 13 -4.69 -3.97 14.54
N MET A 14 -5.56 -3.25 15.25
CA MET A 14 -6.02 -1.92 14.85
C MET A 14 -4.89 -0.89 14.88
N ASN A 15 -3.91 -1.03 15.78
CA ASN A 15 -2.72 -0.18 15.76
C ASN A 15 -1.83 -0.48 14.55
N ALA A 16 -1.60 -1.76 14.23
CA ALA A 16 -0.89 -2.16 13.03
C ALA A 16 -1.60 -1.65 11.76
N ALA A 17 -2.92 -1.73 11.70
CA ALA A 17 -3.72 -1.20 10.60
C ALA A 17 -3.54 0.33 10.41
N ARG A 18 -3.55 1.10 11.51
CA ARG A 18 -3.28 2.54 11.48
C ARG A 18 -1.89 2.86 10.95
N GLU A 19 -0.88 2.07 11.32
CA GLU A 19 0.48 2.22 10.79
C GLU A 19 0.52 2.00 9.27
N LEU A 20 -0.09 0.91 8.79
CA LEU A 20 -0.18 0.63 7.36
C LEU A 20 -0.93 1.74 6.60
N ARG A 21 -2.03 2.26 7.17
CA ARG A 21 -2.76 3.39 6.60
C ARG A 21 -1.90 4.65 6.52
N GLY A 22 -1.20 5.01 7.59
CA GLY A 22 -0.30 6.16 7.57
C GLY A 22 0.79 6.02 6.50
N SER A 23 1.35 4.81 6.34
CA SER A 23 2.33 4.51 5.29
C SER A 23 1.73 4.64 3.87
N PHE A 24 0.48 4.19 3.67
CA PHE A 24 -0.27 4.39 2.43
C PHE A 24 -0.54 5.88 2.14
N GLU A 25 -0.95 6.65 3.14
CA GLU A 25 -1.23 8.09 3.00
C GLU A 25 0.00 8.91 2.61
N VAL A 26 1.22 8.50 3.01
CA VAL A 26 2.46 9.12 2.53
C VAL A 26 2.59 9.01 1.00
N THR A 27 2.21 7.86 0.42
CA THR A 27 2.21 7.64 -1.02
C THR A 27 1.11 8.46 -1.71
N GLN A 28 -0.12 8.40 -1.18
CA GLN A 28 -1.26 9.13 -1.75
C GLN A 28 -1.11 10.65 -1.66
N GLY A 29 -0.54 11.16 -0.56
CA GLY A 29 -0.27 12.59 -0.35
C GLY A 29 0.70 13.19 -1.38
N ARG A 30 1.45 12.36 -2.13
CA ARG A 30 2.29 12.79 -3.27
C ARG A 30 1.55 12.79 -4.61
N GLY A 31 0.26 12.47 -4.60
CA GLY A 31 -0.60 12.29 -5.77
C GLY A 31 -0.68 10.84 -6.27
N GLY A 32 -0.21 9.87 -5.48
CA GLY A 32 -0.19 8.46 -5.87
C GLY A 32 0.81 8.15 -6.99
N ILE A 33 0.88 6.87 -7.35
CA ILE A 33 1.71 6.40 -8.47
C ILE A 33 1.14 6.92 -9.80
N TRP A 34 -0.18 7.02 -9.91
CA TRP A 34 -0.83 7.65 -11.06
C TRP A 34 -0.36 9.09 -11.26
N GLY A 35 -0.44 9.93 -10.23
CA GLY A 35 -0.01 11.33 -10.31
C GLY A 35 1.50 11.47 -10.57
N TYR A 36 2.32 10.54 -10.08
CA TYR A 36 3.74 10.47 -10.44
C TYR A 36 3.92 10.25 -11.95
N MET A 37 3.20 9.29 -12.54
CA MET A 37 3.29 9.00 -13.98
C MET A 37 2.72 10.13 -14.84
N GLU A 38 1.61 10.76 -14.43
CA GLU A 38 0.97 11.87 -15.15
C GLU A 38 1.89 13.10 -15.29
N LYS A 39 2.68 13.38 -14.25
CA LYS A 39 3.62 14.51 -14.21
C LYS A 39 4.82 14.31 -15.14
N ILE A 40 5.09 13.09 -15.59
CA ILE A 40 6.24 12.75 -16.43
C ILE A 40 5.77 12.42 -17.84
N SER A 41 6.13 13.27 -18.81
CA SER A 41 5.67 13.13 -20.21
C SER A 41 5.95 11.74 -20.81
N SER A 42 7.11 11.14 -20.52
CA SER A 42 7.51 9.82 -21.03
C SER A 42 6.83 8.63 -20.34
N LEU A 43 6.08 8.86 -19.26
CA LEU A 43 5.33 7.85 -18.52
C LEU A 43 3.81 8.02 -18.66
N ARG A 44 3.34 9.21 -19.04
CA ARG A 44 1.92 9.58 -19.08
C ARG A 44 1.05 8.63 -19.89
N SER A 45 1.52 8.14 -21.04
CA SER A 45 0.74 7.20 -21.89
C SER A 45 0.32 5.92 -21.16
N ASP A 46 1.08 5.53 -20.14
CA ASP A 46 0.89 4.29 -19.41
C ASP A 46 0.32 4.53 -18.01
N SER A 47 -0.04 5.77 -17.67
CA SER A 47 -0.37 6.17 -16.29
C SER A 47 -1.53 5.38 -15.66
N MET A 48 -2.41 4.81 -16.47
CA MET A 48 -3.47 3.92 -16.00
C MET A 48 -2.94 2.73 -15.16
N ILE A 49 -1.71 2.27 -15.40
CA ILE A 49 -1.09 1.26 -14.52
C ILE A 49 -0.85 1.81 -13.12
N GLY A 50 -0.47 3.08 -12.99
CA GLY A 50 -0.32 3.77 -11.72
C GLY A 50 -1.65 3.90 -10.98
N PHE A 51 -2.73 4.18 -11.70
CA PHE A 51 -4.08 4.22 -11.11
C PHE A 51 -4.50 2.85 -10.56
N GLN A 52 -4.21 1.77 -11.28
CA GLN A 52 -4.44 0.41 -10.80
C GLN A 52 -3.63 0.11 -9.53
N VAL A 53 -2.35 0.50 -9.50
CA VAL A 53 -1.50 0.34 -8.33
C VAL A 53 -2.08 1.10 -7.13
N ASP A 54 -2.51 2.35 -7.30
CA ASP A 54 -3.11 3.15 -6.23
C ASP A 54 -4.37 2.48 -5.66
N GLY A 55 -5.27 1.99 -6.53
CA GLY A 55 -6.47 1.26 -6.11
C GLY A 55 -6.15 -0.04 -5.37
N LYS A 56 -5.15 -0.80 -5.82
CA LYS A 56 -4.73 -2.05 -5.17
C LYS A 56 -4.05 -1.80 -3.83
N LEU A 57 -3.23 -0.76 -3.72
CA LEU A 57 -2.65 -0.33 -2.45
C LEU A 57 -3.75 0.04 -1.45
N SER A 58 -4.79 0.75 -1.88
CA SER A 58 -5.95 1.02 -1.02
C SER A 58 -6.64 -0.27 -0.57
N ARG A 59 -6.89 -1.20 -1.50
CA ARG A 59 -7.57 -2.47 -1.24
C ARG A 59 -6.87 -3.30 -0.18
N ILE A 60 -5.54 -3.46 -0.23
CA ILE A 60 -4.82 -4.26 0.77
C ILE A 60 -4.92 -3.68 2.19
N ILE A 61 -4.98 -2.35 2.35
CA ILE A 61 -5.21 -1.73 3.67
C ILE A 61 -6.61 -2.03 4.16
N VAL A 62 -7.62 -1.89 3.29
CA VAL A 62 -9.02 -2.17 3.64
C VAL A 62 -9.23 -3.64 4.00
N LEU A 63 -8.58 -4.57 3.28
CA LEU A 63 -8.62 -6.01 3.60
C LEU A 63 -8.07 -6.26 5.00
N PHE A 64 -6.86 -5.75 5.29
CA PHE A 64 -6.21 -5.93 6.59
C PHE A 64 -7.06 -5.38 7.75
N GLU A 65 -7.65 -4.21 7.58
CA GLU A 65 -8.55 -3.59 8.57
C GLU A 65 -9.83 -4.38 8.80
N THR A 66 -10.41 -4.86 7.71
CA THR A 66 -11.62 -5.68 7.77
C THR A 66 -11.33 -6.96 8.54
N GLN A 67 -10.18 -7.59 8.31
CA GLN A 67 -9.75 -8.78 9.05
C GLN A 67 -9.45 -8.47 10.52
N CYS A 68 -8.91 -7.29 10.86
CA CYS A 68 -8.72 -6.89 12.26
C CYS A 68 -10.04 -6.78 13.03
N ALA A 69 -11.14 -6.43 12.36
CA ALA A 69 -12.48 -6.37 12.96
C ALA A 69 -13.15 -7.76 13.06
N GLN A 70 -12.54 -8.79 12.49
CA GLN A 70 -13.06 -10.16 12.48
C GLN A 70 -12.34 -11.05 13.52
N THR A 71 -12.90 -12.23 13.77
CA THR A 71 -12.30 -13.23 14.66
C THR A 71 -11.00 -13.81 14.10
N ASN A 72 -10.88 -13.90 12.77
CA ASN A 72 -9.67 -14.34 12.09
C ASN A 72 -8.79 -13.13 11.75
N LYS A 73 -7.92 -12.78 12.70
CA LYS A 73 -7.03 -11.62 12.56
C LYS A 73 -5.90 -11.89 11.55
N PRO A 74 -5.46 -10.87 10.81
CA PRO A 74 -4.30 -10.99 9.94
C PRO A 74 -3.05 -11.34 10.76
N SER A 75 -2.16 -12.10 10.15
CA SER A 75 -0.92 -12.53 10.79
C SER A 75 0.12 -11.40 10.78
N LYS A 76 1.17 -11.55 11.59
CA LYS A 76 2.36 -10.69 11.52
C LYS A 76 2.97 -10.69 10.12
N THR A 77 2.97 -11.83 9.45
CA THR A 77 3.49 -11.98 8.08
C THR A 77 2.68 -11.15 7.09
N ASP A 78 1.35 -11.05 7.26
CA ASP A 78 0.50 -10.23 6.39
C ASP A 78 0.82 -8.74 6.57
N PHE A 79 1.00 -8.31 7.81
CA PHE A 79 1.47 -6.95 8.12
C PHE A 79 2.83 -6.66 7.47
N GLU A 80 3.81 -7.55 7.63
CA GLU A 80 5.15 -7.37 7.08
C GLU A 80 5.14 -7.29 5.53
N LYS A 81 4.34 -8.14 4.87
CA LYS A 81 4.15 -8.11 3.41
C LYS A 81 3.53 -6.79 2.94
N ILE A 82 2.47 -6.32 3.61
CA ILE A 82 1.82 -5.05 3.25
C ILE A 82 2.76 -3.87 3.51
N ASN A 83 3.49 -3.87 4.63
CA ASN A 83 4.44 -2.79 4.92
C ASN A 83 5.59 -2.75 3.89
N ALA A 84 6.10 -3.92 3.48
CA ALA A 84 7.13 -4.03 2.44
C ALA A 84 6.64 -3.45 1.11
N ILE A 85 5.44 -3.83 0.64
CA ILE A 85 4.93 -3.35 -0.65
C ILE A 85 4.60 -1.84 -0.65
N LEU A 86 4.20 -1.29 0.50
CA LEU A 86 4.08 0.15 0.70
C LEU A 86 5.46 0.85 0.68
N GLY A 87 6.50 0.20 1.18
CA GLY A 87 7.89 0.61 1.02
C GLY A 87 8.29 0.71 -0.46
N ASP A 88 8.04 -0.35 -1.23
CA ASP A 88 8.34 -0.39 -2.67
C ASP A 88 7.60 0.70 -3.45
N ALA A 89 6.33 0.94 -3.13
CA ALA A 89 5.55 2.04 -3.71
C ALA A 89 6.20 3.41 -3.43
N ARG A 90 6.64 3.67 -2.20
CA ARG A 90 7.33 4.91 -1.83
C ARG A 90 8.65 5.10 -2.58
N MET A 91 9.36 4.01 -2.86
CA MET A 91 10.63 4.05 -3.59
C MET A 91 10.48 4.50 -5.04
N ILE A 92 9.29 4.37 -5.66
CA ILE A 92 9.04 4.86 -7.02
C ILE A 92 9.26 6.38 -7.12
N PHE A 93 8.91 7.16 -6.10
CA PHE A 93 9.07 8.62 -6.11
C PHE A 93 10.53 9.07 -6.05
N ASN A 94 11.47 8.17 -5.77
CA ASN A 94 12.90 8.47 -5.80
C ASN A 94 13.48 8.31 -7.22
N LEU A 95 12.73 7.69 -8.13
CA LEU A 95 13.15 7.50 -9.52
C LEU A 95 12.90 8.78 -10.32
N ARG A 96 13.83 9.12 -11.21
CA ARG A 96 13.70 10.29 -12.09
C ARG A 96 14.13 9.93 -13.51
N PRO A 97 13.29 10.22 -14.53
CA PRO A 97 13.73 10.13 -15.92
C PRO A 97 15.03 10.93 -16.14
N GLY A 98 15.99 10.33 -16.85
CA GLY A 98 17.31 10.90 -17.08
C GLY A 98 18.39 10.38 -16.11
N ARG A 99 18.05 10.14 -14.83
CA ARG A 99 18.91 9.37 -13.91
C ARG A 99 18.60 7.89 -13.94
N ASN A 100 17.33 7.55 -14.14
CA ASN A 100 16.84 6.19 -14.33
C ASN A 100 16.27 6.06 -15.75
N PRO A 101 16.64 5.04 -16.51
CA PRO A 101 16.01 4.72 -17.78
C PRO A 101 14.49 4.57 -17.61
N VAL A 102 13.71 5.19 -18.50
CA VAL A 102 12.23 5.13 -18.47
C VAL A 102 11.72 3.69 -18.43
N LYS A 103 12.37 2.79 -19.17
CA LYS A 103 12.04 1.36 -19.19
C LYS A 103 12.16 0.70 -17.81
N GLU A 104 13.16 1.07 -17.02
CA GLU A 104 13.35 0.54 -15.66
C GLU A 104 12.28 1.07 -14.70
N ILE A 105 11.92 2.35 -14.83
CA ILE A 105 10.84 2.95 -14.04
C ILE A 105 9.53 2.20 -14.33
N LYS A 106 9.21 2.01 -15.61
CA LYS A 106 8.03 1.24 -16.02
C LYS A 106 8.09 -0.18 -15.45
N ALA A 107 9.18 -0.91 -15.66
CA ALA A 107 9.32 -2.28 -15.15
C ALA A 107 9.09 -2.38 -13.63
N LYS A 108 9.57 -1.42 -12.84
CA LYS A 108 9.31 -1.37 -11.39
C LYS A 108 7.83 -1.18 -11.07
N ILE A 109 7.13 -0.28 -11.77
CA ILE A 109 5.70 -0.03 -11.53
C ILE A 109 4.85 -1.23 -11.97
N PHE A 110 5.15 -1.84 -13.13
CA PHE A 110 4.47 -3.06 -13.58
C PHE A 110 4.72 -4.24 -12.63
N GLY A 111 5.96 -4.40 -12.15
CA GLY A 111 6.31 -5.40 -11.14
C GLY A 111 5.55 -5.20 -9.83
N LEU A 112 5.48 -3.96 -9.34
CA LEU A 112 4.68 -3.60 -8.17
C LEU A 112 3.19 -3.97 -8.34
N ASN A 113 2.61 -3.67 -9.52
CA ASN A 113 1.23 -4.01 -9.83
C ASN A 113 0.97 -5.52 -9.77
N ALA A 114 1.89 -6.33 -10.30
CA ALA A 114 1.79 -7.79 -10.28
C ALA A 114 1.98 -8.37 -8.86
N SER A 115 2.92 -7.82 -8.08
CA SER A 115 3.11 -8.20 -6.67
C SER A 115 1.86 -7.89 -5.83
N LEU A 116 1.19 -6.77 -6.12
CA LEU A 116 -0.09 -6.43 -5.48
C LEU A 116 -1.19 -7.43 -5.83
N ASP A 117 -1.31 -7.86 -7.10
CA ASP A 117 -2.28 -8.89 -7.48
C ASP A 117 -2.06 -10.21 -6.74
N LYS A 118 -0.80 -10.60 -6.56
CA LYS A 118 -0.45 -11.80 -5.80
C LYS A 118 -0.83 -11.64 -4.32
N LEU A 119 -0.45 -10.51 -3.71
CA LEU A 119 -0.73 -10.25 -2.30
C LEU A 119 -2.22 -10.18 -2.00
N ILE A 120 -3.01 -9.52 -2.86
CA ILE A 120 -4.48 -9.47 -2.71
C ILE A 120 -5.06 -10.87 -2.69
N LYS A 121 -4.65 -11.75 -3.63
CA LYS A 121 -5.12 -13.14 -3.65
C LYS A 121 -4.73 -13.92 -2.40
N GLU A 122 -3.53 -13.70 -1.86
CA GLU A 122 -3.08 -14.33 -0.62
C GLU A 122 -3.89 -13.85 0.60
N LEU A 123 -4.27 -12.58 0.65
CA LEU A 123 -5.06 -12.01 1.75
C LEU A 123 -6.55 -12.37 1.69
N GLU A 124 -7.07 -12.72 0.51
CA GLU A 124 -8.46 -13.10 0.28
C GLU A 124 -8.73 -14.61 0.38
N ALA A 125 -7.67 -15.42 0.49
CA ALA A 125 -7.72 -16.87 0.62
C ALA A 125 -8.06 -17.30 2.06
#